data_AF-A0A0F6W441-F1
#
_entry.id   AF-A0A0F6W441-F1
#
_cell.length_a   1.000
_cell.length_b   1.000
_cell.length_c   1.000
_cell.angle_alpha   90.00
_cell.angle_beta   90.00
_cell.angle_gamma   90.00
#
_symmetry.space_group_name_H-M   'P 1'
#
loop_
_entity.id
_entity.type
_entity.pdbx_description
1 polymer ?
#
loop_
_entity_poly.entity_id
_entity_poly.type
_entity_poly.pdbx_seq_one_letter_code
_entity_poly.pdbx_strand_id
1 'polypeptide(L)'
;MLRRSFVALLALPVFASSARAQDATVTGTIERIDTAQNAIVIRAASGERTGRLSPQTLITIDGFPGDVRDLRPGQQVSAQFALTRGGATRSDVVRIDVRTR
;
A
#
# COMPACT_ATOMS: atom_id res chain seq x y z
N MET A 1 -59.46 26.59 -11.10
CA MET A 1 -59.07 25.47 -10.20
C MET A 1 -57.68 25.01 -10.58
N LEU A 2 -56.63 25.42 -9.84
CA LEU A 2 -55.24 25.06 -10.18
C LEU A 2 -54.40 25.03 -8.90
N ARG A 3 -54.12 23.85 -8.33
CA ARG A 3 -53.13 23.66 -7.25
C ARG A 3 -52.45 22.31 -7.47
N ARG A 4 -51.32 22.34 -8.17
CA ARG A 4 -49.94 22.33 -7.62
C ARG A 4 -49.41 20.90 -7.53
N SER A 5 -48.83 20.45 -8.64
CA SER A 5 -48.05 19.22 -8.74
C SER A 5 -46.87 19.27 -7.75
N PHE A 6 -46.75 18.24 -6.92
CA PHE A 6 -45.61 18.03 -6.03
C PHE A 6 -44.57 17.20 -6.79
N VAL A 7 -43.53 17.85 -7.32
CA VAL A 7 -42.37 17.15 -7.88
C VAL A 7 -41.46 16.79 -6.71
N ALA A 8 -41.52 15.55 -6.27
CA ALA A 8 -40.55 15.01 -5.32
C ALA A 8 -39.22 14.79 -6.06
N LEU A 9 -38.29 15.73 -5.91
CA LEU A 9 -36.92 15.60 -6.39
C LEU A 9 -36.21 14.58 -5.48
N LEU A 10 -36.12 13.33 -5.95
CA LEU A 10 -35.49 12.23 -5.23
C LEU A 10 -33.96 12.45 -5.23
N ALA A 11 -33.43 13.04 -4.16
CA ALA A 11 -31.98 13.14 -3.96
C ALA A 11 -31.43 11.76 -3.59
N LEU A 12 -30.83 11.06 -4.55
CA LEU A 12 -30.08 9.83 -4.29
C LEU A 12 -28.82 10.21 -3.50
N PRO A 13 -28.61 9.70 -2.26
CA PRO A 13 -27.34 9.88 -1.58
C PRO A 13 -26.27 9.18 -2.41
N VAL A 14 -25.34 9.95 -2.96
CA VAL A 14 -24.10 9.41 -3.52
C VAL A 14 -23.33 8.84 -2.34
N PHE A 15 -23.48 7.54 -2.10
CA PHE A 15 -22.55 6.82 -1.24
C PHE A 15 -21.21 6.80 -1.97
N ALA A 16 -20.39 7.82 -1.72
CA ALA A 16 -18.98 7.78 -2.08
C ALA A 16 -18.37 6.61 -1.32
N SER A 17 -18.30 5.44 -1.96
CA SER A 17 -17.61 4.28 -1.44
C SER A 17 -16.13 4.63 -1.42
N SER A 18 -15.68 5.28 -0.36
CA SER A 18 -14.27 5.41 -0.05
C SER A 18 -13.79 4.00 0.26
N ALA A 19 -13.38 3.28 -0.78
CA ALA A 19 -12.60 2.06 -0.67
C ALA A 19 -11.30 2.43 0.03
N ARG A 20 -11.33 2.46 1.37
CA ARG A 20 -10.12 2.51 2.16
C ARG A 20 -9.37 1.23 1.82
N ALA A 21 -8.30 1.36 1.04
CA ALA A 21 -7.27 0.35 0.99
C ALA A 21 -6.97 0.00 2.44
N GLN A 22 -7.15 -1.26 2.81
CA GLN A 22 -6.80 -1.70 4.15
C GLN A 22 -5.28 -1.80 4.13
N ASP A 23 -4.60 -0.85 4.74
CA ASP A 23 -3.15 -0.85 4.77
C ASP A 23 -2.66 -1.86 5.81
N ALA A 24 -1.91 -2.88 5.37
CA ALA A 24 -1.25 -3.82 6.26
C ALA A 24 0.20 -3.39 6.48
N THR A 25 0.59 -3.16 7.74
CA THR A 25 1.98 -2.87 8.08
C THR A 25 2.71 -4.15 8.46
N VAL A 26 3.86 -4.39 7.83
CA VAL A 26 4.72 -5.56 8.07
C VAL A 26 6.09 -5.06 8.48
N THR A 27 6.61 -5.57 9.59
CA THR A 27 7.99 -5.32 10.03
C THR A 27 8.82 -6.58 9.83
N GLY A 28 10.01 -6.45 9.27
CA GLY A 28 10.86 -7.58 8.97
C GLY A 28 12.19 -7.17 8.34
N THR A 29 12.82 -8.13 7.69
CA THR A 29 14.10 -7.94 6.99
C THR A 29 13.90 -8.08 5.50
N ILE A 30 14.54 -7.25 4.69
CA ILE A 30 14.59 -7.46 3.24
C ILE A 30 15.33 -8.76 2.97
N GLU A 31 14.66 -9.75 2.40
CA GLU A 31 15.27 -11.01 2.00
C GLU A 31 15.80 -10.93 0.57
N ARG A 32 15.02 -10.34 -0.33
CA ARG A 32 15.39 -10.21 -1.75
C ARG A 32 14.72 -9.00 -2.38
N ILE A 33 15.40 -8.41 -3.35
CA ILE A 33 14.87 -7.36 -4.23
C ILE A 33 14.97 -7.89 -5.66
N ASP A 34 13.84 -7.91 -6.36
CA ASP A 34 13.72 -8.32 -7.75
C ASP A 34 13.46 -7.08 -8.61
N THR A 35 14.51 -6.50 -9.16
CA THR A 35 14.42 -5.30 -9.98
C THR A 35 13.81 -5.56 -11.36
N ALA A 36 13.89 -6.80 -11.86
CA ALA A 36 13.25 -7.17 -13.12
C ALA A 36 11.73 -7.21 -12.99
N GLN A 37 11.23 -7.62 -11.82
CA GLN A 37 9.79 -7.71 -11.54
C GLN A 37 9.24 -6.53 -10.72
N ASN A 38 10.10 -5.56 -10.37
CA ASN A 38 9.81 -4.49 -9.39
C ASN A 38 9.14 -5.05 -8.14
N ALA A 39 9.75 -6.07 -7.54
CA ALA A 39 9.20 -6.74 -6.37
C ALA A 39 10.22 -6.78 -5.24
N ILE A 40 9.73 -6.78 -4.01
CA ILE A 40 10.52 -6.94 -2.79
C ILE A 40 9.94 -8.08 -1.96
N VAL A 41 10.82 -8.90 -1.40
CA VAL A 41 10.46 -9.97 -0.47
C VAL A 41 10.96 -9.58 0.90
N ILE A 42 10.04 -9.50 1.86
CA ILE A 42 10.30 -9.16 3.24
C ILE A 42 10.01 -10.39 4.10
N ARG A 43 11.02 -10.83 4.85
CA ARG A 43 10.89 -11.89 5.85
C ARG A 43 10.45 -11.27 7.17
N ALA A 44 9.20 -11.53 7.54
CA ALA A 44 8.64 -11.13 8.82
C ALA A 44 8.49 -12.36 9.74
N ALA A 45 8.21 -12.12 11.02
CA ALA A 45 7.92 -13.21 11.97
C ALA A 45 6.69 -14.05 11.56
N SER A 46 5.74 -13.47 10.83
CA SER A 46 4.57 -14.15 10.28
C SER A 46 4.85 -14.93 8.98
N GLY A 47 6.09 -14.95 8.51
CA GLY A 47 6.48 -15.52 7.21
C GLY A 47 6.90 -14.47 6.18
N GLU A 48 7.17 -14.93 4.97
CA GLU A 48 7.57 -14.07 3.85
C GLU A 48 6.38 -13.31 3.25
N ARG A 49 6.62 -12.05 2.92
CA ARG A 49 5.66 -11.16 2.25
C ARG A 49 6.30 -10.58 1.01
N THR A 50 5.63 -10.77 -0.13
CA THR A 50 6.07 -10.22 -1.41
C THR A 50 5.24 -9.00 -1.76
N GLY A 51 5.91 -7.88 -1.97
CA GLY A 51 5.32 -6.61 -2.38
C GLY A 51 5.76 -6.19 -3.76
N ARG A 52 4.88 -5.52 -4.51
CA ARG A 52 5.26 -4.81 -5.73
C ARG A 52 5.70 -3.39 -5.37
N LEU A 53 6.84 -2.98 -5.88
CA LEU A 53 7.30 -1.60 -5.88
C LEU A 53 6.76 -0.90 -7.13
N SER A 54 6.21 0.28 -6.93
CA SER A 54 5.82 1.21 -7.99
C SER A 54 6.59 2.53 -7.87
N PRO A 55 6.61 3.38 -8.90
CA PRO A 55 7.18 4.73 -8.81
C PRO A 55 6.53 5.62 -7.73
N GLN A 56 5.37 5.24 -7.20
CA GLN A 56 4.67 5.94 -6.12
C GLN A 56 5.04 5.42 -4.73
N THR A 57 5.88 4.39 -4.64
CA THR A 57 6.32 3.82 -3.36
C THR A 57 7.19 4.83 -2.65
N LEU A 58 6.75 5.27 -1.47
CA LEU A 58 7.54 6.19 -0.65
C LEU A 58 8.59 5.41 0.12
N ILE A 59 9.86 5.69 -0.15
CA ILE A 59 10.98 5.05 0.54
C ILE A 59 11.64 6.08 1.45
N THR A 60 11.76 5.74 2.73
CA THR A 60 12.49 6.51 3.73
C THR A 60 13.58 5.67 4.34
N ILE A 61 14.75 6.27 4.55
CA ILE A 61 15.90 5.66 5.21
C ILE A 61 16.27 6.57 6.37
N ASP A 62 16.12 6.07 7.60
CA ASP A 62 16.30 6.84 8.82
C ASP A 62 15.53 8.18 8.82
N GLY A 63 14.32 8.17 8.24
CA GLY A 63 13.45 9.34 8.14
C GLY A 63 13.74 10.30 6.98
N PHE A 64 14.80 10.07 6.19
CA PHE A 64 15.11 10.86 5.01
C PHE A 64 14.59 10.19 3.74
N PRO A 65 14.20 10.94 2.69
CA PRO A 65 13.84 10.36 1.40
C PRO A 65 14.99 9.49 0.85
N GLY A 66 14.66 8.27 0.44
CA GLY A 66 15.61 7.33 -0.18
C GLY A 66 15.10 6.78 -1.51
N ASP A 67 15.91 5.97 -2.17
CA ASP A 67 15.57 5.33 -3.44
C ASP A 67 15.55 3.80 -3.32
N VAL A 68 14.87 3.11 -4.23
CA VAL A 68 14.90 1.64 -4.32
C VAL A 68 16.32 1.10 -4.47
N ARG A 69 17.20 1.89 -5.11
CA ARG A 69 18.63 1.58 -5.31
C ARG A 69 19.46 1.64 -4.03
N ASP A 70 18.90 2.12 -2.93
CA ASP A 70 19.56 2.15 -1.62
C ASP A 70 19.14 0.96 -0.75
N LEU A 71 18.07 0.26 -1.15
CA LEU A 71 17.59 -0.93 -0.48
C LEU A 71 18.53 -2.12 -0.71
N ARG A 72 18.81 -2.88 0.35
CA ARG A 72 19.70 -4.05 0.32
C ARG A 72 19.08 -5.21 1.11
N PRO A 73 19.27 -6.45 0.66
CA PRO A 73 19.01 -7.61 1.50
C PRO A 73 19.72 -7.50 2.86
N GLY A 74 19.04 -7.91 3.93
CA GLY A 74 19.52 -7.82 5.31
C GLY A 74 19.11 -6.55 6.06
N GLN A 75 18.63 -5.51 5.38
CA GLN A 75 18.13 -4.30 6.04
C GLN A 75 16.81 -4.55 6.77
N GLN A 76 16.68 -3.94 7.95
CA GLN A 76 15.46 -4.02 8.74
C GLN A 76 14.50 -2.90 8.32
N VAL A 77 13.25 -3.28 8.05
CA VAL A 77 12.25 -2.38 7.45
C VAL A 77 10.89 -2.51 8.09
N SER A 78 10.12 -1.42 8.01
CA SER A 78 8.66 -1.41 8.19
C SER A 78 8.02 -1.03 6.85
N ALA A 79 7.24 -1.94 6.28
CA ALA A 79 6.60 -1.75 4.99
C ALA A 79 5.07 -1.71 5.14
N GLN A 80 4.45 -0.72 4.50
CA GLN A 80 3.00 -0.58 4.40
C GLN A 80 2.54 -1.06 3.03
N PHE A 81 1.57 -1.97 3.04
CA PHE A 81 1.01 -2.58 1.84
C PHE A 81 -0.44 -2.16 1.67
N ALA A 82 -0.81 -1.70 0.48
CA ALA A 82 -2.22 -1.54 0.11
C ALA A 82 -2.80 -2.93 -0.21
N LEU A 83 -3.78 -3.37 0.58
CA LEU A 83 -4.53 -4.59 0.26
C LEU A 83 -5.54 -4.30 -0.84
N THR A 84 -5.29 -4.83 -2.03
CA THR A 84 -6.33 -4.93 -3.07
C THR A 84 -7.33 -6.00 -2.64
N ARG A 85 -8.58 -5.59 -2.37
CA ARG A 85 -9.66 -6.48 -1.89
C ARG A 85 -10.04 -7.46 -3.01
N GLY A 86 -9.32 -8.59 -3.11
CA GLY A 86 -9.50 -9.54 -4.22
C GLY A 86 -8.53 -10.72 -4.28
N GLY A 87 -8.00 -11.21 -3.15
CA GLY A 87 -7.34 -12.52 -3.08
C GLY A 87 -5.98 -12.66 -3.78
N ALA A 88 -5.37 -11.59 -4.28
CA ALA A 88 -4.04 -11.68 -4.87
C ALA A 88 -2.95 -11.72 -3.78
N THR A 89 -2.08 -12.73 -3.85
CA THR A 89 -0.84 -12.87 -3.05
C THR A 89 0.15 -11.71 -3.24
N ARG A 90 -0.14 -10.78 -4.15
CA ARG A 90 0.67 -9.59 -4.44
C ARG A 90 -0.06 -8.36 -3.93
N SER A 91 0.59 -7.67 -2.99
CA SER A 91 0.13 -6.36 -2.50
C SER A 91 1.08 -5.28 -2.99
N ASP A 92 0.55 -4.09 -3.26
CA ASP A 92 1.37 -2.95 -3.65
C ASP A 92 1.99 -2.34 -2.39
N VAL A 93 3.30 -2.09 -2.42
CA VAL A 93 3.98 -1.40 -1.33
C VAL A 93 3.75 0.09 -1.50
N VAL A 94 3.19 0.72 -0.48
CA VAL A 94 2.91 2.15 -0.46
C VAL A 94 4.05 2.90 0.21
N ARG A 95 4.62 2.32 1.28
CA ARG A 95 5.73 2.92 2.02
C ARG A 95 6.71 1.87 2.52
N ILE A 96 7.99 2.19 2.49
CA ILE A 96 9.06 1.44 3.16
C ILE A 96 9.84 2.41 4.03
N ASP A 97 9.91 2.15 5.32
CA ASP A 97 10.81 2.80 6.25
C ASP A 97 11.96 1.85 6.59
N VAL A 98 13.18 2.23 6.25
CA VAL A 98 14.40 1.48 6.53
C VAL A 98 15.06 2.07 7.77
N ARG A 99 15.44 1.19 8.70
CA ARG A 99 16.28 1.56 9.83
C ARG A 99 17.68 1.02 9.63
N THR A 100 18.65 1.92 9.58
CA THR A 100 20.07 1.57 9.61
C THR A 100 20.48 1.37 11.07
N ARG A 101 21.21 0.29 11.36
CA ARG A 101 21.77 0.06 12.70
C ARG A 101 23.09 0.79 12.88
#